data_AF-A0AA96WSW0-F1
#
_entry.id   AF-A0AA96WSW0-F1
#
_cell.length_a   1.000
_cell.length_b   1.000
_cell.length_c   1.000
_cell.angle_alpha   90.00
_cell.angle_beta   90.00
_cell.angle_gamma   90.00
#
_symmetry.space_group_name_H-M   'P 1'
#
loop_
_entity.id
_entity.type
_entity.pdbx_description
1 polymer ?
#
loop_
_entity_poly.entity_id
_entity_poly.type
_entity_poly.pdbx_seq_one_letter_code
_entity_poly.pdbx_strand_id
1 'polypeptide(L)'
;MQTTDIAALKSILNHLPTNIREALETYAQETDLPIEFVIEMAIASFLDIDAVTFSDCRIESPGRLREQVETLQIQLAAAKGQLPQP
;
A
#
# COMPACT_ATOMS: atom_id res chain seq x y z
N MET A 1 18.34 -9.91 6.14
CA MET A 1 17.24 -10.89 6.13
C MET A 1 16.37 -10.59 4.91
N GLN A 2 16.80 -10.97 3.69
CA GLN A 2 16.12 -10.55 2.43
C GLN A 2 16.19 -11.61 1.31
N THR A 3 17.12 -12.57 1.35
CA THR A 3 17.29 -13.56 0.27
C THR A 3 16.33 -14.75 0.34
N THR A 4 15.81 -15.07 1.54
CA THR A 4 14.87 -16.18 1.74
C THR A 4 13.47 -15.90 1.20
N ASP A 5 13.03 -14.63 1.15
CA ASP A 5 11.70 -14.26 0.64
C ASP A 5 11.59 -14.43 -0.89
N ILE A 6 12.62 -13.97 -1.60
CA ILE A 6 12.65 -14.03 -3.07
C ILE A 6 12.57 -15.47 -3.57
N ALA A 7 13.23 -16.40 -2.89
CA ALA A 7 13.18 -17.83 -3.25
C ALA A 7 11.77 -18.42 -3.04
N ALA A 8 11.09 -18.05 -1.96
CA ALA A 8 9.73 -18.50 -1.68
C ALA A 8 8.72 -17.95 -2.70
N LEU A 9 8.81 -16.66 -3.03
CA LEU A 9 7.96 -16.02 -4.04
C LEU A 9 8.15 -16.61 -5.44
N LYS A 10 9.40 -16.91 -5.82
CA LYS A 10 9.69 -17.63 -7.06
C LYS A 10 9.10 -19.04 -7.07
N SER A 11 9.08 -19.72 -5.92
CA SER A 11 8.39 -21.02 -5.81
C SER A 11 6.89 -20.88 -6.03
N ILE A 12 6.25 -19.86 -5.45
CA ILE A 12 4.81 -19.58 -5.63
C ILE A 12 4.51 -19.34 -7.11
N LEU A 13 5.27 -18.47 -7.78
CA LEU A 13 5.14 -18.21 -9.22
C LEU A 13 5.19 -19.51 -10.04
N ASN A 14 6.11 -20.41 -9.70
CA ASN A 14 6.28 -21.67 -10.42
C ASN A 14 5.10 -22.63 -10.28
N HIS A 15 4.34 -22.55 -9.18
CA HIS A 15 3.15 -23.35 -8.96
C HIS A 15 1.86 -22.75 -9.56
N LEU A 16 1.90 -21.49 -10.02
CA LEU A 16 0.76 -20.87 -10.68
C LEU A 16 0.62 -21.36 -12.13
N PRO A 17 -0.63 -21.57 -12.60
CA PRO A 17 -0.95 -21.76 -14.00
C PRO A 17 -0.33 -20.68 -14.89
N THR A 18 0.08 -21.05 -16.11
CA THR A 18 0.77 -20.15 -17.05
C THR A 18 0.01 -18.86 -17.32
N ASN A 19 -1.31 -18.96 -17.55
CA ASN A 19 -2.16 -17.80 -17.80
C ASN A 19 -2.22 -16.82 -16.61
N ILE A 20 -2.13 -17.31 -15.38
CA ILE A 20 -2.12 -16.45 -14.18
C ILE A 20 -0.76 -15.78 -14.05
N ARG A 21 0.33 -16.51 -14.34
CA ARG A 21 1.69 -15.97 -14.31
C ARG A 21 1.87 -14.83 -15.32
N GLU A 22 1.42 -15.03 -16.56
CA GLU A 22 1.45 -14.02 -17.62
C GLU A 22 0.66 -12.77 -17.23
N ALA A 23 -0.51 -12.93 -16.59
CA ALA A 23 -1.29 -11.79 -16.10
C ALA A 23 -0.56 -11.00 -15.00
N LEU A 24 0.10 -11.69 -14.06
CA LEU A 24 0.90 -11.05 -13.02
C LEU A 24 2.15 -10.34 -13.59
N GLU A 25 2.83 -10.95 -14.56
CA GLU A 25 3.96 -10.36 -15.27
C GLU A 25 3.54 -9.11 -16.06
N THR A 26 2.39 -9.17 -16.74
CA THR A 26 1.84 -8.02 -17.48
C THR A 26 1.53 -6.87 -16.52
N TYR A 27 0.87 -7.16 -15.40
CA TYR A 27 0.57 -6.14 -14.40
C TYR A 27 1.83 -5.53 -13.78
N ALA A 28 2.84 -6.34 -13.48
CA ALA A 28 4.13 -5.88 -12.99
C ALA A 28 4.81 -4.92 -13.97
N GLN A 29 4.74 -5.20 -15.28
CA GLN A 29 5.25 -4.31 -16.33
C GLN A 29 4.45 -3.01 -16.43
N GLU A 30 3.12 -3.07 -16.38
CA GLU A 30 2.25 -1.89 -16.46
C GLU A 30 2.42 -0.94 -15.27
N THR A 31 2.76 -1.47 -14.09
CA THR A 31 2.92 -0.71 -12.86
C THR A 31 4.37 -0.36 -12.50
N ASP A 32 5.34 -0.85 -13.28
CA ASP A 32 6.79 -0.71 -13.02
C ASP A 32 7.19 -1.23 -11.62
N LEU A 33 6.58 -2.35 -11.20
CA LEU A 33 6.83 -2.97 -9.91
C LEU A 33 7.50 -4.35 -10.09
N PRO A 34 8.38 -4.76 -9.17
CA PRO A 34 8.89 -6.12 -9.15
C PRO A 34 7.73 -7.12 -8.97
N ILE A 35 7.78 -8.21 -9.71
CA ILE A 35 6.74 -9.26 -9.63
C ILE A 35 6.62 -9.85 -8.23
N GLU A 36 7.73 -9.95 -7.51
CA GLU A 36 7.76 -10.35 -6.10
C GLU A 36 6.86 -9.44 -5.24
N PHE A 37 6.92 -8.13 -5.47
CA PHE A 37 6.18 -7.12 -4.72
C PHE A 37 4.68 -7.16 -5.04
N VAL A 38 4.34 -7.39 -6.31
CA VAL A 38 2.94 -7.58 -6.75
C VAL A 38 2.31 -8.78 -6.05
N ILE A 39 3.05 -9.89 -5.93
CA ILE A 39 2.55 -11.11 -5.27
C ILE A 39 2.40 -10.90 -3.76
N GLU A 40 3.41 -10.33 -3.11
CA GLU A 40 3.36 -10.03 -1.68
C GLU A 40 2.13 -9.15 -1.36
N MET A 41 1.90 -8.08 -2.11
CA MET A 41 0.75 -7.21 -1.91
C MET A 41 -0.58 -7.90 -2.19
N ALA A 42 -0.67 -8.70 -3.26
CA ALA A 42 -1.89 -9.45 -3.56
C ALA A 42 -2.25 -10.42 -2.42
N ILE A 43 -1.27 -11.14 -1.90
CA ILE A 43 -1.47 -12.08 -0.78
C ILE A 43 -1.79 -11.31 0.52
N ALA A 44 -1.05 -10.24 0.82
CA ALA A 44 -1.28 -9.41 2.00
C ALA A 44 -2.70 -8.83 2.00
N SER A 45 -3.15 -8.27 0.88
CA SER A 45 -4.50 -7.73 0.72
C SER A 45 -5.62 -8.75 0.92
N PHE A 46 -5.32 -10.04 0.72
CA PHE A 46 -6.27 -11.13 0.94
C PHE A 46 -6.27 -11.62 2.40
N LEU A 47 -5.09 -11.66 3.04
CA LEU A 47 -4.93 -12.22 4.39
C LEU A 47 -5.24 -11.22 5.50
N ASP A 48 -5.01 -9.94 5.26
CA ASP A 48 -5.23 -8.87 6.21
C ASP A 48 -6.08 -7.79 5.53
N ILE A 49 -7.29 -7.57 6.07
CA ILE A 49 -8.25 -6.60 5.53
C ILE A 49 -7.76 -5.16 5.70
N ASP A 50 -6.83 -4.95 6.64
CA ASP A 50 -6.16 -3.69 6.92
C ASP A 50 -4.78 -3.61 6.22
N ALA A 51 -4.40 -4.61 5.41
CA ALA A 51 -3.17 -4.54 4.64
C ALA A 51 -3.23 -3.41 3.61
N VAL A 52 -2.11 -2.72 3.46
CA VAL A 52 -1.94 -1.65 2.47
C VAL A 52 -2.17 -2.23 1.08
N THR A 53 -3.30 -1.87 0.49
CA THR A 53 -3.68 -2.19 -0.88
C THR A 53 -3.25 -1.07 -1.83
N PHE A 54 -3.26 -1.31 -3.14
CA PHE A 54 -3.03 -0.24 -4.13
C PHE A 54 -4.08 0.89 -4.04
N SER A 55 -5.28 0.61 -3.51
CA SER A 55 -6.28 1.64 -3.18
C SER A 55 -5.84 2.58 -2.05
N ASP A 56 -4.94 2.12 -1.18
CA ASP A 56 -4.39 2.89 -0.05
C ASP A 56 -3.18 3.72 -0.47
N CYS A 57 -2.60 3.45 -1.65
CA CYS A 57 -1.66 4.33 -2.33
C CYS A 57 -2.35 5.60 -2.89
N ARG A 58 -3.36 6.14 -2.19
CA ARG A 58 -3.74 7.55 -2.36
C ARG A 58 -2.55 8.37 -1.93
N ILE A 59 -1.67 8.67 -2.88
CA ILE A 59 -0.61 9.65 -2.72
C ILE A 59 -1.32 10.99 -2.59
N GLU A 60 -1.80 11.28 -1.38
CA GLU A 60 -2.25 12.61 -1.04
C GLU A 60 -1.02 13.51 -1.15
N SER A 61 -1.15 14.59 -1.92
CA SER A 61 -0.05 15.52 -2.03
C SER A 61 0.34 16.00 -0.62
N PRO A 62 1.63 16.27 -0.36
CA PRO A 62 2.07 16.81 0.93
C PRO A 62 1.30 18.08 1.34
N GLY A 63 0.76 18.83 0.38
CA GLY A 63 -0.13 19.97 0.62
C GLY A 63 -1.47 19.56 1.27
N ARG A 64 -2.14 18.53 0.75
CA ARG A 64 -3.38 18.01 1.33
C ARG A 64 -3.20 17.46 2.73
N LEU A 65 -2.10 16.75 2.96
CA LEU A 65 -1.78 16.20 4.28
C LEU A 65 -1.58 17.33 5.31
N ARG A 66 -0.92 18.43 4.92
CA ARG A 66 -0.74 19.61 5.79
C ARG A 66 -2.07 20.27 6.13
N GLU A 67 -2.93 20.46 5.14
CA GLU A 67 -4.27 21.05 5.33
C GLU A 67 -5.16 20.19 6.26
N GLN A 68 -5.13 18.86 6.09
CA GLN A 68 -5.84 17.94 6.98
C GLN A 68 -5.30 17.98 8.41
N VAL A 69 -3.97 17.98 8.58
CA VAL A 69 -3.34 18.07 9.90
C VAL A 69 -3.73 19.36 10.61
N GLU A 70 -3.72 20.50 9.92
CA GLU A 70 -4.15 21.79 10.48
C GLU A 70 -5.62 21.74 10.91
N THR A 71 -6.49 21.22 10.04
CA THR A 71 -7.93 21.08 10.33
C THR A 71 -8.19 20.19 11.56
N LEU A 72 -7.51 19.04 11.64
CA LEU A 72 -7.65 18.11 12.76
C LEU A 72 -7.10 18.68 14.06
N GLN A 73 -6.00 19.43 14.01
CA GLN A 73 -5.45 20.11 15.18
C GLN A 73 -6.41 21.18 15.71
N ILE A 74 -7.07 21.93 14.83
CA ILE A 74 -8.11 22.90 15.23
C ILE A 74 -9.30 22.20 15.88
N GLN A 75 -9.76 21.09 15.32
CA GLN A 75 -10.86 20.30 15.89
C GLN A 75 -10.48 19.71 17.26
N LEU A 76 -9.26 19.20 17.41
CA LEU A 76 -8.75 18.67 18.66
C LEU A 76 -8.63 19.76 19.72
N ALA A 77 -8.14 20.94 19.34
CA ALA A 77 -8.07 22.14 20.16
C ALA A 77 -9.47 22.58 20.63
N ALA A 78 -10.45 22.64 19.71
CA ALA A 78 -11.84 22.95 20.04
C ALA A 78 -12.46 21.91 20.99
N ALA A 79 -12.25 20.61 20.75
CA ALA A 79 -12.73 19.53 21.61
C ALA A 79 -12.07 19.54 23.00
N LYS A 80 -10.84 20.04 23.11
CA LYS A 80 -10.11 20.21 24.37
C LYS A 80 -10.38 21.55 25.07
N GLY A 81 -11.23 22.41 24.49
CA GLY A 81 -11.51 23.76 25.04
C GLY A 81 -10.31 24.71 24.97
N GLN A 82 -9.32 24.42 24.13
CA GLN A 82 -8.11 25.21 23.91
C GLN A 82 -8.17 25.82 22.50
N LEU A 83 -9.08 26.76 22.26
CA LEU A 83 -9.15 27.45 20.95
C LEU A 83 -7.84 28.22 20.70
N PRO A 84 -7.21 28.09 19.52
CA PRO A 84 -6.07 28.92 19.16
C PRO A 84 -6.49 30.39 19.17
N GLN A 85 -5.71 31.21 19.86
CA GLN A 85 -5.93 32.66 19.96
C GLN A 85 -5.68 33.33 18.61
N PRO A 86 -6.44 34.39 18.27
CA PRO A 86 -6.34 35.09 16.99
C PRO A 86 -4.98 35.72 16.72
#